data_AF-A0ABD4Q5T6-F1
#
_entry.id   AF-A0ABD4Q5T6-F1
#
_cell.length_a   1.000
_cell.length_b   1.000
_cell.length_c   1.000
_cell.angle_alpha   90.00
_cell.angle_beta   90.00
_cell.angle_gamma   90.00
#
_symmetry.space_group_name_H-M   'P 1'
#
loop_
_entity.id
_entity.type
_entity.pdbx_description
1 polymer ?
#
loop_
_entity_poly.entity_id
_entity_poly.type
_entity_poly.pdbx_seq_one_letter_code
_entity_poly.pdbx_strand_id
1 'polypeptide(L)' 'LVLIGAGWAVLGRGVVRLLRLLRAPMILAFSTASSEAAFPRTVEVLERFGVRPRVTGFVLPLGYSFNLDGSMMYQAMA' A
#
# COMPACT_ATOMS: atom_id res chain seq x y z
N LEU A 1 -7.88 -10.49 -1.23
CA LEU A 1 -8.71 -10.91 -0.07
C LEU A 1 -7.88 -11.44 1.09
N VAL A 2 -6.91 -12.34 0.85
CA VAL A 2 -6.01 -12.88 1.89
C VAL A 2 -5.30 -11.77 2.69
N LEU A 3 -4.70 -10.78 2.04
CA LEU A 3 -4.02 -9.67 2.72
C LEU A 3 -4.97 -8.81 3.59
N ILE A 4 -6.22 -8.63 3.16
CA ILE A 4 -7.23 -7.91 3.96
C ILE A 4 -7.63 -8.74 5.18
N GLY A 5 -7.78 -10.06 5.03
CA GLY A 5 -8.03 -10.98 6.14
C GLY A 5 -6.90 -10.99 7.17
N ALA A 6 -5.64 -11.07 6.71
CA ALA A 6 -4.47 -10.95 7.57
C ALA A 6 -4.42 -9.58 8.27
N GLY A 7 -4.69 -8.50 7.54
CA GLY A 7 -4.80 -7.16 8.10
C GLY A 7 -5.91 -7.04 9.16
N TRP A 8 -7.05 -7.69 8.96
CA TRP A 8 -8.12 -7.74 9.95
C TRP A 8 -7.71 -8.53 11.20
N ALA A 9 -6.97 -9.64 11.06
CA ALA A 9 -6.48 -10.41 12.20
C ALA A 9 -5.50 -9.59 13.08
N VAL A 10 -4.69 -8.71 12.48
CA VAL A 10 -3.70 -7.88 13.21
C VAL A 10 -4.27 -6.54 13.70
N LEU A 11 -5.06 -5.84 12.88
CA LEU A 11 -5.57 -4.49 13.15
C LEU A 11 -7.06 -4.45 13.56
N GLY A 12 -7.77 -5.58 13.53
CA GLY A 12 -9.21 -5.65 13.75
C GLY A 12 -9.99 -4.74 12.80
N ARG A 13 -10.94 -3.97 13.35
CA ARG A 13 -11.75 -3.00 12.59
C ARG A 13 -10.91 -1.85 11.98
N GLY A 14 -9.68 -1.65 12.44
CA GLY A 14 -8.76 -0.66 11.89
C GLY A 14 -8.46 -0.86 10.40
N VAL A 15 -8.53 -2.11 9.92
CA VAL A 15 -8.32 -2.43 8.49
C VAL A 15 -9.32 -1.71 7.58
N VAL A 16 -10.57 -1.54 8.02
CA VAL A 16 -11.60 -0.86 7.21
C VAL A 16 -11.26 0.63 7.06
N ARG A 17 -10.79 1.26 8.15
CA ARG A 17 -10.33 2.65 8.11
C ARG A 17 -9.09 2.79 7.22
N LEU A 18 -8.15 1.86 7.32
CA LEU A 18 -6.94 1.84 6.49
C LEU A 18 -7.30 1.76 5.00
N LEU A 19 -8.16 0.82 4.61
CA LEU A 19 -8.61 0.64 3.22
C LEU A 19 -9.34 1.88 2.69
N ARG A 20 -10.17 2.53 3.52
CA ARG A 20 -10.85 3.78 3.14
C ARG A 20 -9.87 4.91 2.85
N LEU A 21 -8.82 5.06 3.66
CA LEU A 21 -7.80 6.08 3.44
C LEU A 21 -6.92 5.77 2.22
N LEU A 22 -6.56 4.50 2.02
CA LEU A 22 -5.76 4.04 0.89
C LEU A 22 -6.51 4.05 -0.46
N ARG A 23 -7.83 4.24 -0.46
CA ARG A 23 -8.64 4.26 -1.69
C ARG A 23 -8.09 5.22 -2.75
N ALA A 24 -7.76 6.44 -2.36
CA ALA A 24 -7.28 7.46 -3.28
C ALA A 24 -5.92 7.09 -3.94
N PRO A 25 -4.85 6.76 -3.18
CA PRO A 25 -3.59 6.33 -3.80
C PRO A 25 -3.72 5.03 -4.60
N MET A 26 -4.59 4.08 -4.19
CA MET A 26 -4.83 2.87 -4.99
C MET A 26 -5.46 3.19 -6.36
N ILE A 27 -6.47 4.07 -6.40
CA ILE A 27 -7.08 4.49 -7.67
C ILE A 27 -6.05 5.24 -8.53
N LEU A 28 -5.23 6.10 -7.92
CA LEU A 28 -4.18 6.82 -8.64
C LEU A 28 -3.19 5.85 -9.29
N ALA A 29 -2.60 4.94 -8.50
CA ALA A 29 -1.64 3.94 -9.00
C ALA A 29 -2.22 3.07 -10.11
N PHE A 30 -3.49 2.67 -9.98
CA PHE A 30 -4.18 1.89 -10.99
C PHE A 30 -4.39 2.70 -12.28
N SER A 31 -4.83 3.96 -12.16
CA SER A 31 -5.12 4.82 -13.31
C SER A 31 -3.89 5.24 -14.09
N THR A 32 -2.75 5.41 -13.41
CA THR A 32 -1.48 5.83 -14.03
C THR A 32 -0.58 4.65 -14.39
N ALA A 33 -0.97 3.42 -14.01
CA ALA A 33 -0.13 2.23 -14.06
C ALA A 33 1.26 2.44 -13.41
N SER A 34 1.36 3.33 -12.41
CA SER A 34 2.61 3.69 -11.74
C SER A 34 2.44 3.77 -10.23
N SER A 35 3.15 2.91 -9.52
CA SER A 35 3.26 2.95 -8.06
C SER A 35 4.01 4.19 -7.57
N GLU A 36 4.89 4.78 -8.38
CA GLU A 36 5.65 5.98 -8.04
C GLU A 36 4.73 7.19 -7.87
N ALA A 37 3.77 7.33 -8.77
CA ALA A 37 2.80 8.43 -8.76
C ALA A 37 1.95 8.43 -7.47
N ALA A 38 1.67 7.25 -6.91
CA ALA A 38 0.91 7.11 -5.67
C ALA A 38 1.76 7.10 -4.40
N PHE A 39 3.09 7.04 -4.52
CA PHE A 39 3.99 6.87 -3.38
C PHE A 39 3.89 8.01 -2.35
N PRO A 40 3.98 9.31 -2.73
CA PRO A 40 3.92 10.40 -1.76
C PRO A 40 2.58 10.44 -1.01
N ARG A 41 1.49 10.19 -1.74
CA ARG A 41 0.14 10.16 -1.17
C ARG A 41 -0.06 8.98 -0.22
N THR A 42 0.59 7.86 -0.48
CA THR A 42 0.56 6.68 0.39
C THR A 42 1.27 6.96 1.72
N VAL A 43 2.42 7.64 1.69
CA VAL A 43 3.12 8.07 2.92
C VAL A 43 2.21 8.92 3.80
N GLU A 44 1.62 9.99 3.24
CA GLU A 44 0.73 10.90 3.97
C GLU A 44 -0.49 10.17 4.59
N VAL A 45 -1.10 9.27 3.82
CA VAL A 45 -2.25 8.47 4.29
C VAL A 45 -1.87 7.57 5.46
N LEU A 46 -0.71 6.92 5.41
CA LEU A 46 -0.25 6.00 6.46
C LEU A 46 0.14 6.75 7.73
N GLU A 47 0.80 7.90 7.61
CA GLU A 47 1.10 8.76 8.76
C GLU A 47 -0.19 9.26 9.42
N ARG A 48 -1.17 9.72 8.61
CA ARG A 48 -2.50 10.11 9.11
C ARG A 48 -3.26 8.94 9.76
N PHE A 49 -3.06 7.71 9.28
CA PHE A 49 -3.65 6.52 9.88
C PHE A 49 -3.05 6.20 11.26
N GLY A 50 -1.83 6.70 11.55
CA GLY A 50 -1.11 6.52 12.81
C GLY A 50 0.20 5.74 12.68
N VAL A 51 0.68 5.46 11.46
CA VAL A 51 1.98 4.82 11.25
C VAL A 51 3.09 5.83 11.55
N ARG A 52 4.12 5.40 12.29
CA ARG A 52 5.23 6.27 12.67
C ARG A 52 6.04 6.68 11.43
N PRO A 53 6.48 7.94 11.30
CA PRO A 53 7.29 8.41 10.16
C PRO A 53 8.56 7.60 9.91
N ARG A 54 9.17 7.05 10.98
CA ARG A 54 10.33 6.15 10.87
C ARG A 54 10.01 4.86 10.12
N VAL A 55 8.78 4.35 10.23
CA VAL A 55 8.33 3.13 9.56
C VAL A 55 7.99 3.44 8.10
N THR A 56 7.22 4.51 7.84
CA THR A 56 6.91 4.94 6.47
C THR A 56 8.17 5.33 5.70
N GLY A 57 9.11 6.03 6.32
CA GLY A 57 10.36 6.48 5.71
C GLY A 57 11.40 5.36 5.43
N PHE A 58 11.17 4.14 5.91
CA PHE A 58 12.07 3.01 5.66
C PHE A 58 11.38 1.86 4.92
N VAL A 59 10.25 1.39 5.45
CA VAL A 59 9.54 0.22 4.91
C VAL A 59 8.88 0.53 3.58
N LEU A 60 8.30 1.73 3.41
CA LEU A 60 7.60 2.08 2.18
C LEU A 60 8.55 2.20 0.99
N PRO A 61 9.70 2.91 1.07
CA PRO A 61 10.69 2.93 -0.01
C PRO A 61 11.21 1.55 -0.39
N LEU A 62 11.53 0.72 0.61
CA LEU A 62 11.98 -0.66 0.35
C LEU A 62 10.90 -1.49 -0.34
N GLY A 63 9.64 -1.39 0.11
CA GLY A 63 8.53 -2.07 -0.55
C GLY A 63 8.33 -1.59 -1.99
N TYR A 64 8.40 -0.28 -2.24
CA TYR A 64 8.26 0.26 -3.59
C TYR A 64 9.31 -0.29 -4.57
N SER A 65 10.57 -0.42 -4.14
CA SER A 65 11.66 -0.88 -5.02
C SER A 65 11.75 -2.41 -5.13
N PHE A 66 11.46 -3.14 -4.04
CA PHE A 66 11.75 -4.57 -3.98
C PHE A 66 10.50 -5.46 -3.91
N ASN A 67 9.35 -4.94 -3.50
CA ASN A 67 8.09 -5.67 -3.46
C ASN A 67 7.30 -5.45 -4.76
N LEU A 68 7.76 -6.13 -5.83
CA LEU A 68 7.19 -6.05 -7.18
C LEU A 68 6.25 -7.23 -7.48
N ASP A 69 5.47 -7.69 -6.52
CA ASP A 69 4.62 -8.88 -6.64
C ASP A 69 3.69 -8.83 -7.87
N GLY A 70 3.11 -7.67 -8.16
CA GLY A 70 2.23 -7.48 -9.33
C GLY A 70 2.97 -7.67 -10.66
N SER A 71 4.18 -7.11 -10.77
CA SER A 71 5.02 -7.27 -11.96
C SER A 71 5.50 -8.72 -12.12
N MET A 72 5.87 -9.37 -11.02
CA MET A 72 6.28 -10.78 -11.03
C MET A 72 5.14 -11.70 -11.46
N MET A 73 3.92 -11.49 -10.94
CA MET A 73 2.73 -12.22 -11.39
C MET A 73 2.44 -11.98 -12.87
N TYR A 74 2.51 -10.73 -13.33
CA TYR A 74 2.31 -10.41 -14.74
C TYR A 74 3.34 -11.13 -15.63
N GLN A 75 4.63 -11.08 -15.25
CA GLN A 75 5.71 -11.76 -15.97
C GLN A 75 5.58 -13.28 -15.95
N ALA A 76 5.06 -13.86 -14.87
CA ALA A 76 4.84 -15.31 -14.78
C ALA A 76 3.68 -15.80 -15.64
N MET A 77 2.75 -14.91 -16.01
CA MET A 77 1.59 -15.24 -16.85
C MET A 77 1.75 -14.83 -18.31
N ALA A 78 2.70 -13.93 -18.60
CA ALA A 78 3.07 -13.52 -19.95
C ALA A 78 3.91 -14.60 -20.65
#